data_AF-A0A1H2ZRV8-F1
#
_entry.id   AF-A0A1H2ZRV8-F1
#
_cell.length_a   1.000
_cell.length_b   1.000
_cell.length_c   1.000
_cell.angle_alpha   90.00
_cell.angle_beta   90.00
_cell.angle_gamma   90.00
#
_symmetry.space_group_name_H-M   'P 1'
#
loop_
_entity.id
_entity.type
_entity.pdbx_description
1 polymer ?
#
loop_
_entity_poly.entity_id
_entity_poly.type
_entity_poly.pdbx_seq_one_letter_code
_entity_poly.pdbx_strand_id
1 'polypeptide(L)'
;MTPSVRLLTLIYAGPPADRLAPDHPWQQFDALGRTLRRHLPGATAAVFARPEIAVDGSGTITWTSELAGQPQPLSDLPDEAQAAARRILADHLSAISHLADELARREPDDPEPARLLTRAIVYPGDEAVYVIDGAPVLISWGGTDPGRPPPRAGGPDPATVPPSPRRPAWIIPVLGLIALAALGLGIGLGVWLWQAQETEEGLREDLAVALANQCDPVAPLVALASRLERIDREDARYADIRMAVLTEIGICEEAALFTERLATEPP
;
A
#
# COMPACT_ATOMS: atom_id res chain seq x y z
N MET A 1 -41.86 15.79 6.47
CA MET A 1 -40.77 15.71 5.48
C MET A 1 -39.48 15.78 6.25
N THR A 2 -38.76 14.67 6.37
CA THR A 2 -37.41 14.67 6.95
C THR A 2 -36.51 15.40 5.96
N PRO A 3 -35.74 16.43 6.36
CA PRO A 3 -34.85 17.12 5.44
C PRO A 3 -33.81 16.14 4.91
N SER A 4 -33.72 15.99 3.59
CA SER A 4 -32.70 15.19 2.92
C SER A 4 -31.69 16.10 2.22
N VAL A 5 -30.41 15.82 2.40
CA VAL A 5 -29.31 16.54 1.76
C VAL A 5 -28.97 15.87 0.43
N ARG A 6 -28.89 16.65 -0.64
CA ARG A 6 -28.46 16.17 -1.96
C ARG A 6 -26.93 16.06 -1.98
N LEU A 7 -26.44 14.87 -2.32
CA LEU A 7 -25.01 14.57 -2.39
C LEU A 7 -24.45 14.88 -3.77
N LEU A 8 -25.00 14.18 -4.77
CA LEU A 8 -24.50 14.22 -6.15
C LEU A 8 -25.60 13.78 -7.10
N THR A 9 -25.53 14.24 -8.34
CA THR A 9 -26.33 13.70 -9.44
C THR A 9 -25.39 13.09 -10.47
N LEU A 10 -25.67 11.86 -10.88
CA LEU A 10 -24.89 11.08 -11.83
C LEU A 10 -25.79 10.56 -12.95
N ILE A 11 -25.27 10.50 -14.17
CA ILE A 11 -25.84 9.85 -15.35
C ILE A 11 -25.16 8.50 -15.54
N TYR A 12 -25.91 7.41 -15.54
CA TYR A 12 -25.36 6.06 -15.70
C TYR A 12 -25.44 5.60 -17.16
N ALA A 13 -24.40 4.93 -17.66
CA ALA A 13 -24.39 4.29 -18.98
C ALA A 13 -25.09 2.91 -18.89
N GLY A 14 -26.41 2.94 -18.73
CA GLY A 14 -27.26 1.76 -18.55
C GLY A 14 -28.72 2.15 -18.78
N PRO A 15 -29.65 1.20 -18.95
CA PRO A 15 -30.96 1.53 -19.47
C PRO A 15 -31.69 2.50 -18.52
N PRO A 16 -32.55 3.38 -19.06
CA PRO A 16 -33.26 4.38 -18.28
C PRO A 16 -33.99 3.79 -17.07
N ALA A 17 -34.27 4.64 -16.09
CA ALA A 17 -34.90 4.35 -14.81
C ALA A 17 -36.10 3.40 -14.84
N ASP A 18 -36.82 3.39 -15.96
CA ASP A 18 -37.98 2.55 -16.25
C ASP A 18 -37.64 1.07 -16.52
N ARG A 19 -36.34 0.71 -16.60
CA ARG A 19 -35.86 -0.66 -16.89
C ARG A 19 -34.97 -1.28 -15.82
N LEU A 20 -34.75 -0.60 -14.68
CA LEU A 20 -34.14 -1.27 -13.53
C LEU A 20 -35.08 -2.38 -13.08
N ALA A 21 -34.57 -3.62 -13.06
CA ALA A 21 -35.37 -4.76 -12.67
C ALA A 21 -36.00 -4.52 -11.27
N PRO A 22 -37.24 -4.95 -11.02
CA PRO A 22 -37.91 -4.70 -9.73
C PRO A 22 -37.12 -5.20 -8.51
N ASP A 23 -36.30 -6.23 -8.72
CA ASP A 23 -35.43 -6.82 -7.71
C ASP A 23 -34.09 -6.08 -7.55
N HIS A 24 -33.82 -5.02 -8.33
CA HIS A 24 -32.59 -4.24 -8.22
C HIS A 24 -32.46 -3.59 -6.83
N PRO A 25 -31.27 -3.61 -6.18
CA PRO A 25 -31.10 -3.11 -4.82
C PRO A 25 -31.59 -1.66 -4.62
N TRP A 26 -31.41 -0.79 -5.62
CA TRP A 26 -31.90 0.59 -5.60
C TRP A 26 -33.42 0.73 -5.55
N GLN A 27 -34.16 -0.13 -6.26
CA GLN A 27 -35.63 -0.17 -6.20
C GLN A 27 -36.13 -0.67 -4.84
N GLN A 28 -35.28 -1.46 -4.16
CA GLN A 28 -35.57 -2.02 -2.85
C GLN A 28 -35.04 -1.18 -1.68
N PHE A 29 -34.68 0.10 -1.90
CA PHE A 29 -34.08 0.94 -0.86
C PHE A 29 -34.93 1.04 0.42
N ASP A 30 -36.26 1.17 0.29
CA ASP A 30 -37.12 1.26 1.46
C ASP A 30 -37.21 -0.07 2.22
N ALA A 31 -37.15 -1.21 1.52
CA ALA A 31 -37.08 -2.52 2.15
C ALA A 31 -35.74 -2.74 2.87
N LEU A 32 -34.63 -2.32 2.23
CA LEU A 32 -33.30 -2.30 2.82
C LEU A 32 -33.28 -1.45 4.09
N GLY A 33 -33.75 -0.21 4.02
CA GLY A 33 -33.78 0.72 5.14
C GLY A 33 -34.68 0.26 6.29
N ARG A 34 -35.79 -0.44 6.03
CA ARG A 34 -36.61 -1.07 7.08
C ARG A 34 -35.89 -2.23 7.76
N THR A 35 -35.23 -3.08 6.98
CA THR A 35 -34.46 -4.23 7.48
C THR A 35 -33.31 -3.74 8.37
N LEU A 36 -32.52 -2.78 7.89
CA LEU A 36 -31.40 -2.21 8.64
C LEU A 36 -31.87 -1.58 9.96
N ARG A 37 -32.88 -0.70 9.94
CA ARG A 37 -33.36 -0.01 11.15
C ARG A 37 -34.02 -0.94 12.17
N ARG A 38 -34.46 -2.14 11.77
CA ARG A 38 -35.00 -3.16 12.68
C ARG A 38 -33.91 -3.86 13.49
N HIS A 39 -32.71 -4.02 12.91
CA HIS A 39 -31.66 -4.86 13.49
C HIS A 39 -30.38 -4.11 13.86
N LEU A 40 -30.15 -2.92 13.31
CA LEU A 40 -28.92 -2.15 13.45
C LEU A 40 -29.21 -0.70 13.89
N PRO A 41 -28.22 -0.01 14.50
CA PRO A 41 -28.34 1.39 14.85
C PRO A 41 -28.66 2.28 13.64
N GLY A 42 -29.36 3.38 13.87
CA GLY A 42 -29.73 4.33 12.82
C GLY A 42 -28.53 4.89 12.04
N ALA A 43 -27.37 5.06 12.69
CA ALA A 43 -26.14 5.49 12.05
C ALA A 43 -25.65 4.51 10.97
N THR A 44 -25.73 3.21 11.24
CA THR A 44 -25.38 2.15 10.27
C THR A 44 -26.42 2.09 9.14
N ALA A 45 -27.70 2.28 9.46
CA ALA A 45 -28.76 2.33 8.45
C ALA A 45 -28.63 3.54 7.49
N ALA A 46 -28.01 4.63 7.94
CA ALA A 46 -27.79 5.84 7.15
C ALA A 46 -26.57 5.76 6.21
N VAL A 47 -25.83 4.64 6.20
CA VAL A 47 -24.63 4.46 5.37
C VAL A 47 -24.94 4.47 3.87
N PHE A 48 -26.16 4.13 3.47
CA PHE A 48 -26.56 4.07 2.06
C PHE A 48 -27.31 5.34 1.66
N ALA A 49 -26.82 6.04 0.65
CA ALA A 49 -27.57 7.12 0.03
C ALA A 49 -28.81 6.58 -0.71
N ARG A 50 -29.91 7.33 -0.67
CA ARG A 50 -31.12 7.04 -1.44
C ARG A 50 -30.89 7.39 -2.91
N PRO A 51 -31.17 6.47 -3.84
CA PRO A 51 -31.19 6.76 -5.27
C PRO A 51 -32.56 7.33 -5.67
N GLU A 52 -32.58 8.58 -6.13
CA GLU A 52 -33.73 9.22 -6.77
C GLU A 52 -33.56 9.15 -8.28
N ILE A 53 -34.22 8.18 -8.89
CA ILE A 53 -34.03 7.82 -10.29
C ILE A 53 -34.98 8.67 -11.16
N ALA A 54 -34.45 9.39 -12.14
CA ALA A 54 -35.22 10.29 -12.99
C ALA A 54 -36.10 9.51 -14.00
N VAL A 55 -37.39 9.84 -14.07
CA VAL A 55 -38.40 9.16 -14.91
C VAL A 55 -38.35 9.62 -16.39
N ASP A 56 -37.53 10.62 -16.70
CA ASP A 56 -37.43 11.26 -18.02
C ASP A 56 -36.63 10.46 -19.07
N GLY A 57 -36.18 9.26 -18.71
CA GLY A 57 -35.39 8.40 -19.60
C GLY A 57 -33.94 8.84 -19.78
N SER A 58 -33.46 9.84 -19.04
CA SER A 58 -32.10 10.37 -19.15
C SER A 58 -31.02 9.47 -18.52
N GLY A 59 -31.42 8.46 -17.74
CA GLY A 59 -30.49 7.66 -16.93
C GLY A 59 -29.88 8.44 -15.76
N THR A 60 -30.47 9.59 -15.41
CA THR A 60 -30.03 10.44 -14.31
C THR A 60 -30.49 9.88 -12.97
N ILE A 61 -29.58 9.81 -12.01
CA ILE A 61 -29.84 9.41 -10.62
C ILE A 61 -29.31 10.49 -9.71
N THR A 62 -30.18 11.02 -8.85
CA THR A 62 -29.81 11.94 -7.77
C THR A 62 -29.66 11.15 -6.47
N TRP A 63 -28.50 11.25 -5.86
CA TRP A 63 -28.20 10.60 -4.59
C TRP A 63 -28.46 11.56 -3.45
N THR A 64 -29.29 11.13 -2.49
CA THR A 64 -29.67 11.93 -1.32
C THR A 64 -29.39 11.19 -0.03
N SER A 65 -29.10 11.92 1.05
CA SER A 65 -28.90 11.37 2.40
C SER A 65 -29.88 12.01 3.37
N GLU A 66 -30.27 11.26 4.40
CA GLU A 66 -31.10 11.77 5.51
C GLU A 66 -30.25 12.48 6.58
N LEU A 67 -28.92 12.43 6.48
CA LEU A 67 -28.02 13.14 7.38
C LEU A 67 -28.04 14.65 7.10
N ALA A 68 -28.01 15.44 8.18
CA ALA A 68 -27.82 16.88 8.10
C ALA A 68 -26.33 17.22 8.01
N GLY A 69 -26.00 18.29 7.27
CA GLY A 69 -24.63 18.76 7.09
C GLY A 69 -24.28 19.01 5.62
N GLN A 70 -23.06 19.46 5.36
CA GLN A 70 -22.55 19.64 3.99
C GLN A 70 -21.78 18.39 3.56
N PRO A 71 -22.15 17.76 2.44
CA PRO A 71 -21.45 16.57 1.95
C PRO A 71 -20.10 16.96 1.35
N GLN A 72 -19.06 16.21 1.71
CA GLN A 72 -17.71 16.35 1.14
C GLN A 72 -17.26 15.01 0.57
N PRO A 73 -16.69 14.95 -0.64
CA PRO A 73 -16.06 13.73 -1.14
C PRO A 73 -14.96 13.25 -0.19
N LEU A 74 -14.83 11.94 -0.01
CA LEU A 74 -13.77 11.38 0.84
C LEU A 74 -12.38 11.87 0.42
N SER A 75 -12.12 12.00 -0.88
CA SER A 75 -10.85 12.49 -1.44
C SER A 75 -10.48 13.92 -1.05
N ASP A 76 -11.48 14.73 -0.69
CA ASP A 76 -11.31 16.16 -0.43
C ASP A 76 -11.01 16.43 1.06
N LEU A 77 -11.12 15.39 1.90
CA LEU A 77 -10.83 15.47 3.33
C LEU A 77 -9.32 15.35 3.63
N PRO A 78 -8.85 15.88 4.77
CA PRO A 78 -7.51 15.59 5.28
C PRO A 78 -7.28 14.09 5.55
N ASP A 79 -6.05 13.61 5.41
CA ASP A 79 -5.69 12.19 5.51
C ASP A 79 -6.21 11.49 6.79
N GLU A 80 -6.13 12.16 7.93
CA GLU A 80 -6.62 11.63 9.21
C GLU A 80 -8.15 11.44 9.20
N ALA A 81 -8.89 12.42 8.66
CA ALA A 81 -10.33 12.35 8.52
C ALA A 81 -10.74 11.30 7.49
N GLN A 82 -9.96 11.12 6.41
CA GLN A 82 -10.18 10.02 5.47
C GLN A 82 -10.03 8.66 6.15
N ALA A 83 -8.95 8.46 6.90
CA ALA A 83 -8.70 7.21 7.61
C ALA A 83 -9.80 6.93 8.64
N ALA A 84 -10.26 7.95 9.38
CA ALA A 84 -11.36 7.82 10.31
C ALA A 84 -12.67 7.42 9.60
N ALA A 85 -13.03 8.09 8.52
CA ALA A 85 -14.23 7.78 7.74
C ALA A 85 -14.19 6.36 7.14
N ARG A 86 -13.04 5.94 6.60
CA ARG A 86 -12.85 4.56 6.08
C ARG A 86 -13.07 3.50 7.15
N ARG A 87 -12.55 3.71 8.37
CA ARG A 87 -12.78 2.78 9.49
C ARG A 87 -14.25 2.69 9.87
N ILE A 88 -14.91 3.84 10.04
CA ILE A 88 -16.35 3.89 10.36
C ILE A 88 -17.17 3.18 9.28
N LEU A 89 -16.84 3.40 8.01
CA LEU A 89 -17.50 2.75 6.89
C LEU A 89 -17.28 1.23 6.91
N ALA A 90 -16.05 0.78 7.14
CA ALA A 90 -15.73 -0.64 7.24
C ALA A 90 -16.50 -1.31 8.40
N ASP A 91 -16.60 -0.65 9.55
CA ASP A 91 -17.36 -1.15 10.71
C ASP A 91 -18.85 -1.30 10.37
N HIS A 92 -19.44 -0.29 9.70
CA HIS A 92 -20.84 -0.35 9.24
C HIS A 92 -21.07 -1.48 8.24
N LEU A 93 -20.23 -1.61 7.21
CA LEU A 93 -20.36 -2.67 6.20
C LEU A 93 -20.17 -4.07 6.81
N SER A 94 -19.24 -4.21 7.76
CA SER A 94 -19.03 -5.46 8.51
C SER A 94 -20.27 -5.84 9.33
N ALA A 95 -20.86 -4.90 10.06
CA ALA A 95 -22.08 -5.14 10.82
C ALA A 95 -23.26 -5.58 9.92
N ILE A 96 -23.38 -4.98 8.73
CA ILE A 96 -24.41 -5.34 7.75
C ILE A 96 -24.14 -6.74 7.15
N SER A 97 -22.88 -7.07 6.88
CA SER A 97 -22.46 -8.39 6.43
C SER A 97 -22.82 -9.47 7.46
N HIS A 98 -22.52 -9.23 8.73
CA HIS A 98 -22.90 -10.15 9.82
C HIS A 98 -24.41 -10.33 9.94
N LEU A 99 -25.19 -9.25 9.77
CA LEU A 99 -26.65 -9.34 9.76
C LEU A 99 -27.17 -10.17 8.58
N ALA A 100 -26.59 -10.01 7.39
CA ALA A 100 -26.98 -10.80 6.22
C ALA A 100 -26.78 -12.30 6.47
N ASP A 101 -25.62 -12.66 7.03
CA ASP A 101 -25.28 -14.03 7.42
C ASP A 101 -26.22 -14.59 8.50
N GLU A 102 -26.61 -13.76 9.46
CA GLU A 102 -27.54 -14.14 10.53
C GLU A 102 -28.94 -14.42 10.01
N LEU A 103 -29.48 -13.52 9.17
CA LEU A 103 -30.80 -13.68 8.56
C LEU A 103 -30.83 -14.91 7.65
N ALA A 104 -29.79 -15.15 6.85
CA ALA A 104 -29.68 -16.34 6.00
C ALA A 104 -29.73 -17.65 6.80
N ARG A 105 -29.19 -17.67 8.04
CA ARG A 105 -29.23 -18.86 8.91
C ARG A 105 -30.55 -19.01 9.66
N ARG A 106 -31.14 -17.91 10.14
CA ARG A 106 -32.34 -17.93 10.99
C ARG A 106 -33.63 -18.09 10.20
N GLU A 107 -33.66 -17.54 8.99
CA GLU A 107 -34.86 -17.47 8.14
C GLU A 107 -34.56 -18.09 6.76
N PRO A 108 -34.21 -19.39 6.69
CA PRO A 108 -33.84 -20.03 5.42
C PRO A 108 -34.98 -20.05 4.39
N ASP A 109 -36.23 -19.96 4.86
CA ASP A 109 -37.44 -19.92 4.02
C ASP A 109 -37.75 -18.52 3.45
N ASP A 110 -37.09 -17.46 3.96
CA ASP A 110 -37.16 -16.09 3.43
C ASP A 110 -35.76 -15.52 3.15
N PRO A 111 -35.14 -15.87 2.01
CA PRO A 111 -33.78 -15.46 1.71
C PRO A 111 -33.67 -14.00 1.21
N GLU A 112 -34.79 -13.33 0.92
CA GLU A 112 -34.78 -12.02 0.26
C GLU A 112 -34.09 -10.91 1.09
N PRO A 113 -34.37 -10.76 2.40
CA PRO A 113 -33.67 -9.77 3.24
C PRO A 113 -32.15 -9.99 3.25
N ALA A 114 -31.69 -11.23 3.42
CA ALA A 114 -30.27 -11.56 3.45
C ALA A 114 -29.58 -11.28 2.09
N ARG A 115 -30.24 -11.65 0.98
CA ARG A 115 -29.75 -11.37 -0.38
C ARG A 115 -29.69 -9.88 -0.68
N LEU A 116 -30.68 -9.11 -0.23
CA LEU A 116 -30.69 -7.66 -0.41
C LEU A 116 -29.53 -6.99 0.32
N LEU A 117 -29.27 -7.37 1.58
CA LEU A 117 -28.13 -6.87 2.35
C LEU A 117 -26.79 -7.24 1.68
N THR A 118 -26.64 -8.49 1.25
CA THR A 118 -25.43 -8.99 0.58
C THR A 118 -25.14 -8.21 -0.70
N ARG A 119 -26.17 -7.90 -1.49
CA ARG A 119 -26.01 -7.06 -2.69
C ARG A 119 -25.68 -5.62 -2.32
N ALA A 120 -26.33 -5.06 -1.32
CA ALA A 120 -26.13 -3.66 -0.93
C ALA A 120 -24.71 -3.34 -0.46
N ILE A 121 -24.03 -4.27 0.22
CA ILE A 121 -22.66 -4.05 0.75
C ILE A 121 -21.54 -4.15 -0.30
N VAL A 122 -21.86 -4.40 -1.57
CA VAL A 122 -20.85 -4.40 -2.64
C VAL A 122 -20.26 -3.00 -2.75
N TYR A 123 -18.98 -2.88 -2.36
CA TYR A 123 -18.27 -1.60 -2.25
C TYR A 123 -17.82 -1.09 -3.62
N PRO A 124 -18.31 0.08 -4.08
CA PRO A 124 -17.98 0.64 -5.39
C PRO A 124 -16.61 1.32 -5.48
N GLY A 125 -15.96 1.62 -4.35
CA GLY A 125 -14.69 2.36 -4.30
C GLY A 125 -14.77 3.65 -3.48
N ASP A 126 -13.61 4.22 -3.16
CA ASP A 126 -13.47 5.42 -2.31
C ASP A 126 -14.07 6.68 -2.98
N GLU A 127 -14.08 6.74 -4.30
CA GLU A 127 -14.67 7.82 -5.10
C GLU A 127 -16.19 7.95 -4.95
N ALA A 128 -16.84 6.89 -4.47
CA ALA A 128 -18.27 6.84 -4.21
C ALA A 128 -18.62 7.06 -2.73
N VAL A 129 -17.63 7.48 -1.91
CA VAL A 129 -17.82 7.79 -0.50
C VAL A 129 -17.90 9.30 -0.31
N TYR A 130 -19.00 9.74 0.30
CA TYR A 130 -19.20 11.09 0.78
C TYR A 130 -19.23 11.10 2.31
N VAL A 131 -18.72 12.16 2.93
CA VAL A 131 -18.73 12.32 4.38
C VAL A 131 -19.59 13.54 4.74
N ILE A 132 -20.49 13.35 5.69
CA ILE A 132 -21.41 14.38 6.20
C ILE A 132 -21.26 14.41 7.71
N ASP A 133 -20.76 15.52 8.26
CA ASP A 133 -20.49 15.66 9.70
C ASP A 133 -19.71 14.48 10.30
N GLY A 134 -18.74 13.95 9.56
CA GLY A 134 -17.89 12.84 9.97
C GLY A 134 -18.48 11.43 9.73
N ALA A 135 -19.73 11.33 9.29
CA ALA A 135 -20.36 10.06 8.95
C ALA A 135 -20.21 9.73 7.45
N PRO A 136 -19.68 8.55 7.09
CA PRO A 136 -19.56 8.13 5.69
C PRO A 136 -20.90 7.65 5.13
N VAL A 137 -21.18 8.07 3.90
CA VAL A 137 -22.35 7.71 3.10
C VAL A 137 -21.88 7.24 1.73
N LEU A 138 -22.36 6.07 1.32
CA LEU A 138 -22.04 5.41 0.07
C LEU A 138 -23.09 5.77 -1.00
N ILE A 139 -22.63 6.22 -2.16
CA ILE A 139 -23.43 6.27 -3.39
C ILE A 139 -23.08 5.08 -4.27
N SER A 140 -23.86 4.79 -5.31
CA SER A 140 -23.53 3.72 -6.29
C SER A 140 -23.33 2.32 -5.69
N TRP A 141 -23.82 2.08 -4.48
CA TRP A 141 -23.77 0.78 -3.80
C TRP A 141 -24.59 -0.27 -4.57
N GLY A 142 -24.34 -1.55 -4.36
CA GLY A 142 -25.10 -2.61 -5.06
C GLY A 142 -24.41 -3.24 -6.26
N GLY A 143 -23.15 -2.87 -6.55
CA GLY A 143 -22.37 -3.45 -7.65
C GLY A 143 -22.74 -2.94 -9.05
N THR A 144 -23.38 -1.77 -9.14
CA THR A 144 -23.67 -1.10 -10.41
C THR A 144 -22.51 -0.18 -10.80
N ASP A 145 -22.16 -0.13 -12.09
CA ASP A 145 -21.08 0.71 -12.66
C ASP A 145 -21.22 2.17 -12.20
N PRO A 146 -20.20 2.82 -11.61
CA PRO A 146 -20.29 4.21 -11.14
C PRO A 146 -20.60 5.16 -12.31
N GLY A 147 -21.80 5.73 -12.30
CA GLY A 147 -22.27 6.67 -13.31
C GLY A 147 -21.38 7.92 -13.44
N ARG A 148 -21.53 8.65 -14.55
CA ARG A 148 -20.78 9.87 -14.87
C ARG A 148 -21.60 11.13 -14.53
N PRO A 149 -21.03 12.22 -14.00
CA PRO A 149 -21.78 13.46 -13.77
C PRO A 149 -22.50 13.98 -15.03
N PRO A 150 -23.70 14.58 -14.91
CA PRO A 150 -24.38 15.18 -16.05
C PRO A 150 -23.55 16.31 -16.67
N PRO A 151 -23.59 16.48 -18.00
CA PRO A 151 -23.03 17.67 -18.64
C PRO A 151 -23.63 18.92 -18.00
N ARG A 152 -22.79 19.83 -17.50
CA ARG A 152 -23.24 21.05 -16.82
C ARG A 152 -23.98 21.94 -17.83
N ALA A 153 -25.28 22.16 -17.63
CA ALA A 153 -26.03 23.13 -18.43
C ALA A 153 -25.45 24.53 -18.22
N GLY A 154 -24.84 25.10 -19.27
CA GLY A 154 -24.24 26.44 -19.26
C GLY A 154 -22.73 26.51 -18.96
N GLY A 155 -22.01 25.39 -18.94
CA GLY A 155 -20.53 25.42 -18.92
C GLY A 155 -19.96 25.83 -20.28
N PRO A 156 -18.77 26.46 -20.34
CA PRO A 156 -18.10 26.75 -21.60
C PRO A 156 -17.95 25.47 -22.43
N ASP A 157 -18.08 25.61 -23.74
CA ASP A 157 -17.89 24.57 -24.75
C ASP A 157 -16.74 23.60 -24.35
N PRO A 158 -16.96 22.27 -24.34
CA PRO A 158 -15.92 21.28 -23.97
C PRO A 158 -14.64 21.39 -24.80
N ALA A 159 -14.62 22.20 -25.86
CA ALA A 159 -13.42 22.61 -26.58
C ALA A 159 -12.41 23.43 -25.74
N THR A 160 -12.75 23.91 -24.53
CA THR A 160 -11.86 24.76 -23.71
C THR A 160 -11.62 24.32 -22.27
N VAL A 161 -12.15 23.17 -21.85
CA VAL A 161 -11.74 22.58 -20.57
C VAL A 161 -10.34 22.00 -20.77
N PRO A 162 -9.28 22.55 -20.15
CA PRO A 162 -7.99 21.88 -20.18
C PRO A 162 -8.21 20.48 -19.60
N PRO A 163 -7.76 19.41 -20.27
CA PRO A 163 -7.94 18.07 -19.77
C PRO A 163 -7.47 18.07 -18.31
N SER A 164 -8.37 17.72 -17.38
CA SER A 164 -7.95 17.35 -16.03
C SER A 164 -6.78 16.39 -16.23
N PRO A 165 -5.61 16.58 -15.58
CA PRO A 165 -4.46 15.74 -15.84
C PRO A 165 -4.88 14.30 -15.50
N ARG A 166 -5.28 13.56 -16.54
CA ARG A 166 -5.50 12.13 -16.49
C ARG A 166 -4.16 11.63 -16.03
N ARG A 167 -4.06 11.17 -14.77
CA ARG A 167 -2.84 10.52 -14.28
C ARG A 167 -2.50 9.49 -15.34
N PRO A 168 -1.45 9.73 -16.13
CA PRO A 168 -1.39 9.07 -17.41
C PRO A 168 -1.17 7.58 -17.12
N ALA A 169 -1.98 6.71 -17.72
CA ALA A 169 -2.13 5.30 -17.32
C ALA A 169 -0.83 4.48 -17.36
N TRP A 170 0.23 5.04 -17.96
CA TRP A 170 1.61 4.53 -17.89
C TRP A 170 2.31 4.77 -16.54
N ILE A 171 1.80 5.64 -15.65
CA ILE A 171 2.37 5.84 -14.32
C ILE A 171 2.29 4.58 -13.47
N ILE A 172 1.21 3.79 -13.57
CA ILE A 172 1.08 2.53 -12.80
C ILE A 172 2.17 1.52 -13.22
N PRO A 173 2.39 1.18 -14.52
CA PRO A 173 3.47 0.28 -14.91
C PRO A 173 4.85 0.91 -14.73
N VAL A 174 5.02 2.23 -14.88
CA VAL A 174 6.32 2.90 -14.64
C VAL A 174 6.68 2.92 -13.16
N LEU A 175 5.74 3.20 -12.25
CA LEU A 175 5.97 3.09 -10.81
C LEU A 175 6.23 1.64 -10.40
N GLY A 176 5.54 0.68 -11.03
CA GLY A 176 5.83 -0.74 -10.85
C GLY A 176 7.26 -1.10 -11.25
N LEU A 177 7.72 -0.65 -12.43
CA LEU A 177 9.10 -0.85 -12.90
C LEU A 177 10.13 -0.15 -12.02
N ILE A 178 9.86 1.08 -11.56
CA ILE A 178 10.75 1.81 -10.64
C ILE A 178 10.83 1.11 -9.30
N ALA A 179 9.71 0.64 -8.74
CA ALA A 179 9.69 -0.12 -7.49
C ALA A 179 10.45 -1.44 -7.63
N LEU A 180 10.31 -2.14 -8.75
CA LEU A 180 11.05 -3.38 -9.02
C LEU A 180 12.54 -3.13 -9.21
N ALA A 181 12.90 -2.04 -9.90
CA ALA A 181 14.30 -1.63 -10.08
C ALA A 181 14.92 -1.21 -8.74
N ALA A 182 14.21 -0.45 -7.91
CA ALA A 182 14.66 -0.07 -6.58
C ALA A 182 14.80 -1.29 -5.65
N LEU A 183 13.86 -2.23 -5.71
CA LEU A 183 13.94 -3.49 -4.96
C LEU A 183 15.12 -4.34 -5.42
N GLY A 184 15.31 -4.50 -6.72
CA GLY A 184 16.45 -5.23 -7.28
C GLY A 184 17.79 -4.58 -6.94
N LEU A 185 17.86 -3.25 -6.97
CA LEU A 185 19.05 -2.48 -6.64
C LEU A 185 19.34 -2.53 -5.13
N GLY A 186 18.31 -2.51 -4.29
CA GLY A 186 18.42 -2.72 -2.84
C GLY A 186 18.90 -4.13 -2.50
N ILE A 187 18.36 -5.17 -3.15
CA ILE A 187 18.81 -6.56 -2.96
C ILE A 187 20.26 -6.72 -3.45
N GLY A 188 20.60 -6.16 -4.61
CA GLY A 188 21.96 -6.19 -5.15
C GLY A 188 22.98 -5.50 -4.23
N LEU A 189 22.65 -4.31 -3.72
CA LEU A 189 23.47 -3.60 -2.73
C LEU A 189 23.57 -4.40 -1.43
N GLY A 190 22.48 -4.98 -0.95
CA GLY A 190 22.47 -5.80 0.26
C GLY A 190 23.39 -7.01 0.15
N VAL A 191 23.30 -7.77 -0.94
CA VAL A 191 24.17 -8.93 -1.19
C VAL A 191 25.63 -8.50 -1.36
N TRP A 192 25.89 -7.40 -2.05
CA TRP A 192 27.25 -6.90 -2.24
C TRP A 192 27.88 -6.43 -0.92
N LEU A 193 27.12 -5.72 -0.08
CA LEU A 193 27.58 -5.30 1.25
C LEU A 193 27.80 -6.50 2.18
N TRP A 194 26.91 -7.49 2.13
CA TRP A 194 27.05 -8.72 2.90
C TRP A 194 28.31 -9.49 2.50
N GLN A 195 28.57 -9.67 1.20
CA GLN A 195 29.80 -10.30 0.72
C GLN A 195 31.05 -9.50 1.11
N ALA A 196 30.99 -8.16 1.04
CA ALA A 196 32.11 -7.32 1.45
C ALA A 196 32.42 -7.53 2.94
N GLN A 197 31.39 -7.64 3.79
CA GLN A 197 31.55 -7.89 5.22
C GLN A 197 32.16 -9.27 5.50
N GLU A 198 31.66 -10.34 4.86
CA GLU A 198 32.22 -11.69 5.04
C GLU A 198 33.70 -11.78 4.64
N THR A 199 34.11 -11.07 3.57
CA THR A 199 35.52 -11.05 3.16
C THR A 199 36.42 -10.38 4.18
N GLU A 200 35.94 -9.32 4.85
CA GLU A 200 36.70 -8.61 5.88
C GLU A 200 36.85 -9.46 7.14
N GLU A 201 35.78 -10.12 7.57
CA GLU A 201 35.79 -11.05 8.71
C GLU A 201 36.78 -12.19 8.47
N GLY A 202 36.75 -12.82 7.28
CA GLY A 202 37.70 -13.87 6.92
C GLY A 202 39.16 -13.40 6.88
N LEU A 203 39.43 -12.19 6.35
CA LEU A 203 40.79 -11.61 6.35
C LEU A 203 41.28 -11.32 7.77
N ARG A 204 40.40 -10.86 8.67
CA ARG A 204 40.74 -10.64 10.08
C ARG A 204 41.02 -11.94 10.82
N GLU A 205 40.26 -12.99 10.54
CA GLU A 205 40.49 -14.32 11.13
C GLU A 205 41.82 -14.90 10.64
N ASP A 206 42.09 -14.87 9.34
CA ASP A 206 43.37 -15.29 8.76
C ASP A 206 44.54 -14.53 9.39
N LEU A 207 44.39 -13.21 9.59
CA LEU A 207 45.38 -12.38 10.30
C LEU A 207 45.54 -12.81 11.76
N ALA A 208 44.45 -13.02 12.49
CA ALA A 208 44.49 -13.43 13.89
C ALA A 208 45.19 -14.80 14.07
N VAL A 209 44.91 -15.74 13.18
CA VAL A 209 45.59 -17.06 13.15
C VAL A 209 47.07 -16.90 12.84
N ALA A 210 47.42 -16.04 11.87
CA ALA A 210 48.82 -15.79 11.53
C ALA A 210 49.60 -15.14 12.68
N LEU A 211 48.97 -14.20 13.40
CA LEU A 211 49.56 -13.54 14.58
C LEU A 211 49.71 -14.50 15.77
N ALA A 212 48.76 -15.41 15.96
CA ALA A 212 48.83 -16.39 17.05
C ALA A 212 50.05 -17.32 16.95
N ASN A 213 50.59 -17.52 15.75
CA ASN A 213 51.75 -18.39 15.51
C ASN A 213 53.11 -17.69 15.74
N GLN A 214 53.14 -16.44 16.24
CA GLN A 214 54.35 -15.76 16.73
C GLN A 214 55.59 -15.90 15.80
N CYS A 215 55.44 -15.50 14.53
CA CYS A 215 56.48 -15.56 13.50
C CYS A 215 56.98 -16.96 13.10
N ASP A 216 56.35 -18.05 13.56
CA ASP A 216 56.76 -19.42 13.21
C ASP A 216 55.61 -20.27 12.62
N PRO A 217 55.55 -20.49 11.30
CA PRO A 217 56.35 -19.85 10.23
C PRO A 217 55.76 -18.50 9.79
N VAL A 218 56.58 -17.60 9.23
CA VAL A 218 56.13 -16.30 8.66
C VAL A 218 55.34 -16.45 7.34
N ALA A 219 55.38 -17.63 6.72
CA ALA A 219 54.76 -17.91 5.42
C ALA A 219 53.27 -17.52 5.29
N PRO A 220 52.40 -17.69 6.32
CA PRO A 220 50.99 -17.30 6.25
C PRO A 220 50.80 -15.78 6.11
N LEU A 221 51.62 -14.96 6.79
CA LEU A 221 51.56 -13.50 6.67
C LEU A 221 51.95 -13.03 5.27
N VAL A 222 53.00 -13.62 4.69
CA VAL A 222 53.43 -13.33 3.31
C VAL A 222 52.37 -13.76 2.29
N ALA A 223 51.74 -14.91 2.49
CA ALA A 223 50.64 -15.37 1.65
C ALA A 223 49.44 -14.41 1.72
N LEU A 224 49.09 -13.95 2.93
CA LEU A 224 48.01 -12.98 3.14
C LEU A 224 48.30 -11.63 2.49
N ALA A 225 49.53 -11.12 2.61
CA ALA A 225 49.98 -9.90 1.94
C ALA A 225 49.84 -10.01 0.41
N SER A 226 50.28 -11.14 -0.17
CA SER A 226 50.17 -11.40 -1.61
C SER A 226 48.73 -11.50 -2.11
N ARG A 227 47.82 -11.95 -1.22
CA ARG A 227 46.39 -12.06 -1.51
C ARG A 227 45.73 -10.68 -1.46
N LEU A 228 46.05 -9.85 -0.47
CA LEU A 228 45.57 -8.48 -0.34
C LEU A 228 45.95 -7.64 -1.57
N GLU A 229 47.21 -7.70 -2.01
CA GLU A 229 47.69 -7.00 -3.21
C GLU A 229 46.92 -7.37 -4.49
N ARG A 230 46.44 -8.61 -4.57
CA ARG A 230 45.67 -9.09 -5.72
C ARG A 230 44.22 -8.61 -5.70
N ILE A 231 43.62 -8.54 -4.51
CA ILE A 231 42.20 -8.22 -4.31
C ILE A 231 41.98 -6.70 -4.27
N ASP A 232 42.92 -5.94 -3.70
CA ASP A 232 42.81 -4.50 -3.51
C ASP A 232 44.12 -3.79 -3.89
N ARG A 233 44.40 -3.74 -5.20
CA ARG A 233 45.64 -3.20 -5.76
C ARG A 233 45.84 -1.70 -5.47
N GLU A 234 44.76 -0.95 -5.29
CA GLU A 234 44.81 0.51 -5.09
C GLU A 234 44.87 0.91 -3.62
N ASP A 235 44.95 -0.07 -2.70
CA ASP A 235 44.92 0.14 -1.24
C ASP A 235 43.70 0.94 -0.76
N ALA A 236 42.57 0.84 -1.46
CA ALA A 236 41.44 1.72 -1.21
C ALA A 236 40.50 1.19 -0.11
N ARG A 237 40.44 -0.13 0.08
CA ARG A 237 39.42 -0.77 0.93
C ARG A 237 40.00 -1.47 2.15
N TYR A 238 41.16 -2.10 2.04
CA TYR A 238 41.75 -2.92 3.12
C TYR A 238 43.12 -2.39 3.60
N ALA A 239 43.35 -1.08 3.47
CA ALA A 239 44.61 -0.42 3.85
C ALA A 239 45.06 -0.74 5.28
N ASP A 240 44.13 -0.70 6.25
CA ASP A 240 44.46 -0.95 7.66
C ASP A 240 44.96 -2.38 7.90
N ILE A 241 44.30 -3.38 7.29
CA ILE A 241 44.68 -4.80 7.39
C ILE A 241 46.05 -5.01 6.72
N ARG A 242 46.28 -4.42 5.55
CA ARG A 242 47.56 -4.50 4.86
C ARG A 242 48.69 -3.88 5.69
N MET A 243 48.46 -2.72 6.28
CA MET A 243 49.44 -2.07 7.15
C MET A 243 49.78 -2.92 8.37
N ALA A 244 48.79 -3.56 8.99
CA ALA A 244 49.03 -4.49 10.11
C ALA A 244 49.88 -5.69 9.67
N VAL A 245 49.54 -6.33 8.55
CA VAL A 245 50.30 -7.47 8.00
C VAL A 245 51.75 -7.09 7.70
N LEU A 246 51.98 -5.98 7.00
CA LEU A 246 53.32 -5.54 6.61
C LEU A 246 54.19 -5.17 7.82
N THR A 247 53.59 -4.55 8.83
CA THR A 247 54.28 -4.21 10.08
C THR A 247 54.77 -5.47 10.78
N GLU A 248 53.92 -6.49 10.90
CA GLU A 248 54.24 -7.74 11.57
C GLU A 248 55.27 -8.57 10.80
N ILE A 249 55.21 -8.59 9.46
CA ILE A 249 56.27 -9.21 8.64
C ILE A 249 57.63 -8.57 8.95
N GLY A 250 57.69 -7.23 9.05
CA GLY A 250 58.93 -6.52 9.38
C GLY A 250 59.47 -6.89 10.76
N ILE A 251 58.60 -6.96 11.78
CA ILE A 251 58.97 -7.39 13.14
C ILE A 251 59.53 -8.81 13.13
N CYS A 252 58.91 -9.73 12.39
CA CYS A 252 59.39 -11.11 12.28
C CYS A 252 60.76 -11.22 11.59
N GLU A 253 61.00 -10.41 10.55
CA GLU A 253 62.29 -10.38 9.84
C GLU A 253 63.41 -9.84 10.74
N GLU A 254 63.15 -8.77 11.49
CA GLU A 254 64.11 -8.23 12.46
C GLU A 254 64.43 -9.25 13.58
N ALA A 255 63.43 -9.97 14.09
CA ALA A 255 63.61 -11.00 15.10
C ALA A 255 64.47 -12.17 14.59
N ALA A 256 64.26 -12.58 13.33
CA ALA A 256 65.08 -13.62 12.69
C ALA A 256 66.55 -13.19 12.55
N LEU A 257 66.80 -11.98 12.06
CA LEU A 257 68.16 -11.41 11.93
C LEU A 257 68.87 -11.24 13.28
N PHE A 258 68.13 -10.93 14.34
CA PHE A 258 68.68 -10.84 15.69
C PHE A 258 69.08 -12.22 16.22
N THR A 259 68.24 -13.23 16.00
CA THR A 259 68.52 -14.62 16.40
C THR A 259 69.73 -15.18 15.67
N GLU A 260 69.87 -14.89 14.37
CA GLU A 260 71.05 -15.28 13.58
C GLU A 260 72.32 -14.62 14.10
N ARG A 261 72.30 -13.32 14.41
CA ARG A 261 73.44 -12.61 15.01
C ARG A 261 73.89 -13.24 16.32
N LEU A 262 72.96 -13.52 17.23
CA LEU A 262 73.25 -14.20 18.51
C LEU A 262 73.88 -15.58 18.31
N ALA A 263 73.49 -16.31 17.26
CA ALA A 263 74.07 -17.63 16.97
C ALA A 263 75.51 -17.55 16.42
N THR A 264 75.91 -16.41 15.84
CA THR A 264 77.23 -16.21 15.22
C THR A 264 78.27 -15.55 16.14
N GLU A 265 77.88 -15.02 17.29
CA GLU A 265 78.80 -14.38 18.23
C GLU A 265 79.39 -15.43 19.20
N PRO A 266 80.72 -15.65 19.23
CA PRO A 266 81.33 -16.61 20.15
C PRO A 266 81.30 -16.11 21.59
N PRO A 267 81.27 -17.01 22.59
CA PRO A 267 81.17 -16.68 24.02
C PRO A 267 82.38 -15.93 24.58
#